data_AF-A0A926BBV0-F1
#
_entry.id   AF-A0A926BBV0-F1
#
_cell.length_a   1.000
_cell.length_b   1.000
_cell.length_c   1.000
_cell.angle_alpha   90.00
_cell.angle_beta   90.00
_cell.angle_gamma   90.00
#
_symmetry.space_group_name_H-M   'P 1'
#
loop_
_entity.id
_entity.type
_entity.pdbx_description
1 polymer ?
#
loop_
_entity_poly.entity_id
_entity_poly.type
_entity_poly.pdbx_seq_one_letter_code
_entity_poly.pdbx_strand_id
1 'polypeptide(L)' 'MSKPYDAVTKRLIELRPAEWVRFLGLPPGNVSLVDADLSTITSYADRIIRVDTDAGSYLVHN' A
#
# COMPACT_ATOMS: atom_id res chain seq x y z
N MET A 1 -16.27 -5.71 12.24
CA MET A 1 -15.22 -6.70 12.54
C MET A 1 -13.89 -5.97 12.52
N SER A 2 -13.16 -5.91 13.64
CA SER A 2 -11.80 -5.39 13.64
C SER A 2 -10.96 -6.29 12.74
N LYS A 3 -10.50 -5.78 11.60
CA LYS A 3 -9.52 -6.50 10.78
C LYS A 3 -8.31 -6.81 11.65
N PRO A 4 -7.66 -7.97 11.48
CA PRO A 4 -6.45 -8.32 12.24
C PRO A 4 -5.23 -7.45 11.90
N TYR A 5 -5.38 -6.50 10.98
CA TYR A 5 -4.39 -5.47 10.72
C TYR A 5 -4.55 -4.34 11.74
N ASP A 6 -3.80 -4.50 12.82
CA ASP A 6 -3.67 -3.55 13.92
C ASP A 6 -3.27 -2.16 13.39
N ALA A 7 -3.86 -1.10 13.94
CA ALA A 7 -3.73 0.27 13.43
C ALA A 7 -2.27 0.73 13.28
N VAL A 8 -1.37 0.11 14.06
CA VAL A 8 0.08 0.29 14.00
C VAL A 8 0.65 -0.09 12.63
N THR A 9 0.27 -1.23 12.05
CA THR A 9 0.77 -1.68 10.74
C THR A 9 0.31 -0.72 9.65
N LYS A 10 -0.95 -0.26 9.69
CA LYS A 10 -1.44 0.77 8.76
C LYS A 10 -0.59 2.04 8.86
N ARG A 11 -0.28 2.48 10.09
CA ARG A 11 0.50 3.69 10.30
C ARG A 11 1.94 3.56 9.82
N LEU A 12 2.56 2.38 9.97
CA LEU A 12 3.91 2.12 9.47
C LEU A 12 3.97 2.14 7.94
N ILE A 13 2.97 1.55 7.28
CA ILE A 13 2.83 1.61 5.81
C ILE A 13 2.73 3.06 5.34
N GLU A 14 1.93 3.89 6.01
CA GLU A 14 1.77 5.31 5.67
C GLU A 14 3.05 6.12 5.88
N LEU A 15 3.80 5.84 6.96
CA LEU A 15 5.00 6.56 7.31
C LEU A 15 6.20 6.16 6.43
N ARG A 16 6.25 4.90 5.99
CA ARG A 16 7.39 4.29 5.33
C ARG A 16 6.99 3.32 4.21
N PRO A 17 6.27 3.79 3.17
CA PRO A 17 5.72 2.91 2.14
C PRO A 17 6.81 2.20 1.32
N ALA A 18 7.94 2.85 1.06
CA ALA A 18 9.06 2.23 0.35
C ALA A 18 9.74 1.12 1.18
N GLU A 19 9.87 1.30 2.50
CA GLU A 19 10.44 0.26 3.37
C GLU A 19 9.49 -0.93 3.47
N TRP A 20 8.18 -0.69 3.42
CA TRP A 20 7.18 -1.75 3.37
C TRP A 20 7.28 -2.59 2.08
N VAL A 21 7.41 -1.94 0.92
CA VAL A 21 7.64 -2.63 -0.37
C VAL A 21 8.91 -3.49 -0.30
N ARG A 22 9.99 -2.97 0.31
CA ARG A 22 11.24 -3.72 0.53
C ARG A 22 11.06 -4.89 1.50
N PHE A 23 10.31 -4.70 2.59
CA PHE A 23 10.00 -5.75 3.55
C PHE A 23 9.26 -6.93 2.90
N LEU A 24 8.37 -6.64 1.95
CA LEU A 24 7.66 -7.65 1.15
C LEU A 24 8.52 -8.32 0.07
N GLY A 25 9.79 -7.91 -0.09
CA GLY A 25 10.70 -8.44 -1.12
C GLY A 25 10.32 -8.04 -2.56
N LEU A 26 9.48 -7.02 -2.72
CA LEU A 26 9.03 -6.57 -4.03
C LEU A 26 10.07 -5.66 -4.69
N PRO A 27 10.13 -5.62 -6.04
CA PRO A 27 11.11 -4.80 -6.76
C PRO A 27 11.03 -3.32 -6.34
N PRO A 28 12.16 -2.70 -5.96
CA PRO A 28 12.17 -1.30 -5.57
C PRO A 28 11.82 -0.40 -6.77
N GLY A 29 11.15 0.71 -6.48
CA GLY A 29 10.78 1.71 -7.48
C GLY A 29 10.39 3.02 -6.82
N ASN A 30 9.94 3.98 -7.62
CA ASN A 30 9.33 5.19 -7.10
C ASN A 30 7.99 4.85 -6.46
N VAL A 31 7.86 5.11 -5.16
CA VAL A 31 6.70 4.70 -4.37
C VAL A 31 5.80 5.89 -4.10
N SER A 32 4.53 5.77 -4.46
CA SER A 32 3.48 6.74 -4.13
C SER A 32 2.31 6.05 -3.45
N LEU A 33 1.74 6.73 -2.45
CA LEU A 33 0.53 6.26 -1.80
C LEU A 33 -0.67 6.81 -2.60
N VAL A 34 -1.53 5.92 -3.07
CA VAL A 34 -2.76 6.27 -3.76
C VAL A 34 -3.92 6.06 -2.79
N ASP A 35 -4.64 7.14 -2.51
CA ASP A 35 -5.93 7.07 -1.84
C ASP A 35 -6.95 6.57 -2.87
N ALA A 36 -7.26 5.28 -2.80
CA ALA A 36 -8.28 4.68 -3.61
C ALA A 36 -9.57 4.84 -2.81
N ASP A 37 -10.24 5.99 -2.95
CA ASP A 37 -11.55 6.21 -2.34
C ASP A 37 -12.57 5.24 -2.98
N LEU A 38 -12.53 3.99 -2.51
CA LEU A 38 -13.37 2.88 -2.92
C LEU A 38 -14.63 2.79 -2.06
N SER A 39 -14.95 3.87 -1.33
CA SER A 39 -16.12 4.01 -0.45
C SER A 39 -17.45 3.64 -1.12
N THR A 40 -17.51 3.70 -2.45
CA THR A 40 -18.68 3.36 -3.26
C THR A 40 -18.81 1.89 -3.65
N ILE A 41 -17.74 1.07 -3.59
CA ILE A 41 -17.77 -0.33 -4.07
C ILE A 41 -17.32 -1.33 -3.00
N THR A 42 -16.28 -1.03 -2.21
CA THR A 42 -15.87 -1.90 -1.10
C THR A 42 -15.30 -1.04 0.03
N SER A 43 -15.81 -1.19 1.25
CA SER A 43 -15.33 -0.49 2.45
C SER A 43 -13.98 -1.00 2.98
N TYR A 44 -13.22 -1.74 2.15
CA TYR A 44 -12.14 -2.60 2.62
C TYR A 44 -10.74 -2.24 2.11
N ALA A 45 -10.58 -1.42 1.08
CA ALA A 45 -9.26 -0.96 0.64
C ALA A 45 -9.20 0.57 0.70
N ASP A 46 -8.74 1.07 1.85
CA ASP A 46 -8.69 2.51 2.14
C ASP A 46 -7.51 3.18 1.40
N ARG A 47 -6.42 2.44 1.10
CA ARG A 47 -5.19 2.95 0.45
C ARG A 47 -4.43 1.86 -0.31
N ILE A 48 -3.83 2.22 -1.44
CA ILE A 48 -3.01 1.36 -2.29
C ILE A 48 -1.61 1.97 -2.41
N ILE A 49 -0.56 1.14 -2.43
CA ILE A 49 0.79 1.62 -2.76
C ILE A 49 1.02 1.40 -4.24
N ARG A 50 1.28 2.46 -4.99
CA ARG A 50 1.75 2.37 -6.38
C ARG A 50 3.27 2.42 -6.41
N VAL A 51 3.87 1.49 -7.13
CA VAL A 51 5.31 1.43 -7.35
C VAL A 51 5.57 1.52 -8.85
N ASP A 52 6.29 2.56 -9.25
CA ASP A 52 6.73 2.75 -10.63
C ASP A 52 8.21 2.34 -10.73
N THR A 53 8.52 1.37 -11.59
CA THR A 53 9.87 0.85 -11.84
C THR A 53 10.25 1.06 -13.31
N ASP A 54 11.53 0.87 -13.66
CA ASP A 54 12.00 0.96 -15.05
C ASP A 54 11.34 -0.09 -15.97
N ALA A 55 10.88 -1.21 -15.42
CA ALA A 55 10.22 -2.28 -16.15
C ALA A 55 8.69 -2.11 -16.26
N GLY A 56 8.12 -1.10 -15.58
CA GLY A 56 6.68 -0.84 -15.52
C GLY A 56 6.16 -0.54 -14.11
N SER A 57 4.84 -0.38 -14.00
CA SER A 57 4.16 0.00 -12.75
C SER A 57 3.35 -1.14 -12.17
N TYR A 58 3.33 -1.28 -10.85
CA TYR A 58 2.47 -2.24 -10.15
C TYR A 58 1.84 -1.65 -8.88
N LEU A 59 0.77 -2.29 -8.42
CA LEU A 59 0.02 -1.89 -7.23
C LEU A 59 0.19 -2.94 -6.13
N VAL A 60 0.42 -2.48 -4.90
CA VAL A 60 0.46 -3.31 -3.69
C VAL A 60 -0.74 -2.96 -2.84
N HIS A 61 -1.52 -3.99 -2.52
CA HIS A 61 -2.65 -3.95 -1.58
C HIS A 61 -2.32 -4.83 -0.37
N ASN A 62 -2.83 -4.46 0.80
CA ASN A 62 -2.64 -5.17 2.07
C ASN A 62 -3.93 -5.85 2.52
#